data_AF-A0A0F9JAQ6-F1
#
_entry.id   AF-A0A0F9JAQ6-F1
#
_cell.length_a   1.000
_cell.length_b   1.000
_cell.length_c   1.000
_cell.angle_alpha   90.00
_cell.angle_beta   90.00
_cell.angle_gamma   90.00
#
_symmetry.space_group_name_H-M   'P 1'
#
loop_
_entity.id
_entity.type
_entity.pdbx_description
1 polymer ?
#
loop_
_entity_poly.entity_id
_entity_poly.type
_entity_poly.pdbx_seq_one_letter_code
_entity_poly.pdbx_strand_id
1 'polypeptide(L)'
;GTVTQSTVTTLADDGTPTVAASNLFKTGGVTAITDFNDGVVGQTITILAAHSIKITDGAPIILAGGADYDMTDSDTLTLTMFNDQVWNEVSRSVN
;
A
#
# COMPACT_ATOMS: atom_id res chain seq x y z
N GLY A 1 14.82 -1.21 -25.01
CA GLY A 1 14.17 -2.09 -24.01
C GLY A 1 12.71 -1.73 -23.97
N THR A 2 11.82 -2.72 -23.99
CA THR A 2 10.39 -2.48 -23.84
C THR A 2 10.16 -1.94 -22.44
N VAL A 3 9.73 -0.69 -22.31
CA VAL A 3 9.25 -0.18 -21.03
C VAL A 3 7.89 -0.83 -20.84
N THR A 4 7.79 -1.83 -19.95
CA THR A 4 6.49 -2.30 -19.49
C THR A 4 5.83 -1.13 -18.76
N GLN A 5 4.81 -0.54 -19.38
CA GLN A 5 4.03 0.52 -18.78
C GLN A 5 3.35 -0.05 -17.53
N SER A 6 3.75 0.39 -16.34
CA SER A 6 3.07 0.05 -15.11
C SER A 6 1.66 0.65 -15.14
N THR A 7 0.65 -0.20 -15.24
CA THR A 7 -0.75 0.24 -15.15
C THR A 7 -1.05 0.60 -13.70
N VAL A 8 -1.46 1.86 -13.46
CA VAL A 8 -1.97 2.26 -12.15
C VAL A 8 -3.30 1.55 -11.93
N THR A 9 -3.38 0.76 -10.86
CA THR A 9 -4.59 0.00 -10.50
C THR A 9 -5.28 0.65 -9.30
N THR A 10 -6.61 0.67 -9.27
CA THR A 10 -7.36 1.12 -8.10
C THR A 10 -7.58 -0.06 -7.16
N LEU A 11 -7.18 0.06 -5.89
CA LEU A 11 -7.47 -0.93 -4.85
C LEU A 11 -8.99 -0.99 -4.60
N ALA A 12 -9.50 -2.14 -4.17
CA ALA A 12 -10.88 -2.21 -3.70
C ALA A 12 -11.08 -1.37 -2.42
N ASP A 13 -12.30 -0.86 -2.20
CA ASP A 13 -12.70 -0.28 -0.91
C ASP A 13 -12.96 -1.41 0.08
N ASP A 14 -11.87 -1.97 0.62
CA ASP A 14 -11.81 -3.12 1.51
C ASP A 14 -10.64 -2.94 2.49
N GLY A 15 -10.72 -3.57 3.66
CA GLY A 15 -9.65 -3.52 4.65
C GLY A 15 -8.43 -4.38 4.29
N THR A 16 -8.58 -5.30 3.33
CA THR A 16 -7.52 -6.22 2.89
C THR A 16 -7.45 -6.33 1.36
N PRO A 17 -7.26 -5.23 0.62
CA PRO A 17 -7.32 -5.27 -0.84
C PRO A 17 -6.16 -6.11 -1.41
N THR A 18 -6.41 -6.75 -2.56
CA THR A 18 -5.40 -7.55 -3.27
C THR A 18 -4.40 -6.67 -4.03
N VAL A 19 -3.14 -7.09 -4.06
CA VAL A 19 -2.07 -6.44 -4.84
C VAL A 19 -1.48 -7.33 -5.95
N ALA A 20 -2.13 -8.46 -6.27
CA ALA A 20 -1.66 -9.39 -7.31
C ALA A 20 -1.58 -8.76 -8.72
N ALA A 21 -2.35 -7.69 -8.97
CA ALA A 21 -2.52 -7.13 -10.31
C ALA A 21 -1.46 -6.10 -10.72
N SER A 22 -0.71 -5.50 -9.78
CA SER A 22 0.23 -4.42 -10.07
C SER A 22 1.23 -4.20 -8.92
N ASN A 23 2.16 -3.26 -9.12
CA ASN A 23 3.00 -2.68 -8.08
C ASN A 23 2.73 -1.18 -7.88
N LEU A 24 1.78 -0.61 -8.62
CA LEU A 24 1.45 0.81 -8.58
C LEU A 24 -0.05 0.99 -8.45
N PHE A 25 -0.47 1.60 -7.35
CA PHE A 25 -1.86 1.64 -6.92
C PHE A 25 -2.35 3.05 -6.58
N LYS A 26 -3.67 3.22 -6.65
CA LYS A 26 -4.43 4.27 -5.99
C LYS A 26 -5.43 3.65 -5.02
N THR A 27 -5.71 4.31 -3.90
CA THR A 27 -6.78 3.85 -3.00
C THR A 27 -8.16 4.01 -3.67
N GLY A 28 -9.07 3.07 -3.42
CA GLY A 28 -10.40 3.05 -4.05
C GLY A 28 -11.56 3.49 -3.16
N GLY A 29 -11.37 3.53 -1.85
CA GLY A 29 -12.34 4.07 -0.90
C GLY A 29 -11.75 4.21 0.51
N VAL A 30 -12.57 4.63 1.47
CA VAL A 30 -12.12 5.15 2.78
C VAL A 30 -12.02 4.08 3.87
N THR A 31 -12.30 2.83 3.55
CA THR A 31 -12.15 1.71 4.50
C THR A 31 -10.68 1.62 4.93
N ALA A 32 -10.44 1.56 6.24
CA ALA A 32 -9.08 1.48 6.77
C ALA A 32 -8.42 0.16 6.32
N ILE A 33 -7.20 0.26 5.80
CA ILE A 33 -6.43 -0.90 5.32
C ILE A 33 -5.59 -1.44 6.47
N THR A 34 -5.76 -2.74 6.74
CA THR A 34 -5.02 -3.46 7.79
C THR A 34 -4.04 -4.50 7.24
N ASP A 35 -4.16 -4.85 5.96
CA ASP A 35 -3.27 -5.77 5.25
C ASP A 35 -3.40 -5.60 3.72
N PHE A 36 -2.49 -6.21 2.93
CA PHE A 36 -2.63 -6.38 1.48
C PHE A 36 -2.51 -7.85 1.08
N ASN A 37 -3.58 -8.38 0.49
CA ASN A 37 -3.69 -9.78 0.09
C ASN A 37 -2.91 -10.09 -1.20
N ASP A 38 -2.55 -11.36 -1.36
CA ASP A 38 -1.89 -11.93 -2.54
C ASP A 38 -0.53 -11.28 -2.89
N GLY A 39 0.09 -10.64 -1.90
CA GLY A 39 1.47 -10.19 -1.99
C GLY A 39 2.44 -11.37 -2.02
N VAL A 40 3.59 -11.16 -2.65
CA VAL A 40 4.67 -12.16 -2.66
C VAL A 40 5.97 -11.58 -2.10
N VAL A 41 6.78 -12.42 -1.46
CA VAL A 41 8.08 -12.01 -0.92
C VAL A 41 8.95 -11.36 -2.00
N GLY A 42 9.49 -10.19 -1.69
CA GLY A 42 10.27 -9.33 -2.58
C GLY A 42 9.45 -8.34 -3.41
N GLN A 43 8.11 -8.40 -3.35
CA GLN A 43 7.26 -7.42 -4.01
C GLN A 43 7.35 -6.06 -3.32
N THR A 44 7.47 -5.02 -4.13
CA THR A 44 7.37 -3.63 -3.68
C THR A 44 6.16 -2.99 -4.34
N ILE A 45 5.29 -2.38 -3.54
CA ILE A 45 4.13 -1.65 -4.02
C ILE A 45 4.26 -0.17 -3.65
N THR A 46 3.79 0.71 -4.52
CA THR A 46 3.61 2.13 -4.24
C THR A 46 2.14 2.48 -4.38
N ILE A 47 1.60 3.13 -3.36
CA ILE A 47 0.18 3.49 -3.25
C ILE A 47 0.09 5.01 -3.18
N LEU A 48 -0.78 5.60 -4.00
CA LEU A 48 -1.21 6.99 -3.90
C LEU A 48 -2.60 7.05 -3.26
N ALA A 49 -2.75 7.84 -2.21
CA ALA A 49 -4.07 8.12 -1.65
C ALA A 49 -4.85 9.05 -2.59
N ALA A 50 -6.07 8.61 -2.98
CA ALA A 50 -7.02 9.41 -3.75
C ALA A 50 -8.01 10.20 -2.86
N HIS A 51 -7.93 9.99 -1.55
CA HIS A 51 -8.77 10.56 -0.49
C HIS A 51 -8.14 10.23 0.87
N SER A 52 -8.66 10.83 1.94
CA SER A 52 -8.24 10.50 3.30
C SER A 52 -8.58 9.06 3.67
N ILE A 53 -7.57 8.30 4.10
CA ILE A 53 -7.67 6.88 4.43
C ILE A 53 -6.62 6.54 5.48
N LYS A 54 -6.95 5.57 6.35
CA LYS A 54 -6.03 5.06 7.36
C LYS A 54 -5.36 3.78 6.89
N ILE A 55 -4.03 3.72 6.99
CA ILE A 55 -3.25 2.49 6.97
C ILE A 55 -2.92 2.13 8.41
N THR A 56 -3.40 0.99 8.88
CA THR A 56 -3.21 0.56 10.27
C THR A 56 -1.86 -0.13 10.43
N ASP A 57 -1.07 0.33 11.40
CA ASP A 57 0.15 -0.34 11.82
C ASP A 57 -0.19 -1.61 12.61
N GLY A 58 0.54 -2.70 12.36
CA GLY A 58 0.33 -3.97 13.04
C GLY A 58 1.17 -5.09 12.45
N ALA A 59 0.94 -6.33 12.89
CA ALA A 59 1.73 -7.48 12.43
C ALA A 59 1.78 -7.65 10.90
N PRO A 60 0.69 -7.41 10.12
CA PRO A 60 0.73 -7.51 8.66
C PRO A 60 1.39 -6.30 7.96
N ILE A 61 1.33 -5.11 8.56
CA ILE A 61 1.89 -3.87 8.02
C ILE A 61 2.72 -3.18 9.11
N ILE A 62 4.04 -3.24 8.97
CA ILE A 62 4.99 -2.59 9.87
C ILE A 62 5.37 -1.23 9.29
N LEU A 63 4.84 -0.17 9.89
CA LEU A 63 5.10 1.21 9.54
C LEU A 63 6.28 1.76 10.36
N ALA A 64 7.12 2.58 9.74
CA ALA A 64 8.37 3.06 10.34
C ALA A 64 8.14 3.91 11.61
N GLY A 65 6.95 4.49 11.78
CA GLY A 65 6.56 5.23 12.98
C GLY A 65 5.96 4.37 14.11
N GLY A 66 5.69 3.08 13.88
CA GLY A 66 5.00 2.21 14.84
C GLY A 66 3.60 2.71 15.23
N ALA A 67 2.93 3.39 14.30
CA ALA A 67 1.63 4.00 14.47
C ALA A 67 0.91 4.04 13.13
N ASP A 68 -0.43 4.03 13.18
CA ASP A 68 -1.28 4.24 12.02
C ASP A 68 -0.81 5.44 11.19
N TYR A 69 -0.96 5.31 9.88
CA TYR A 69 -0.76 6.41 8.96
C TYR A 69 -2.10 6.86 8.40
N ASP A 70 -2.54 8.04 8.84
CA ASP A 70 -3.67 8.75 8.25
C ASP A 70 -3.19 9.46 6.98
N MET A 71 -3.24 8.74 5.85
CA MET A 71 -2.94 9.30 4.54
C MET A 71 -4.02 10.32 4.16
N THR A 72 -3.61 11.43 3.58
CA THR A 72 -4.47 12.44 2.95
C THR A 72 -4.38 12.37 1.43
N ASP A 73 -5.23 13.11 0.71
CA ASP A 73 -5.16 13.12 -0.75
C ASP A 73 -3.74 13.47 -1.23
N SER A 74 -3.28 12.75 -2.25
CA SER A 74 -1.94 12.85 -2.82
C SER A 74 -0.78 12.37 -1.93
N ASP A 75 -1.04 11.84 -0.73
CA ASP A 75 -0.01 11.12 0.01
C ASP A 75 0.40 9.82 -0.69
N THR A 76 1.65 9.42 -0.49
CA THR A 76 2.23 8.19 -1.03
C THR A 76 2.77 7.31 0.08
N LEU A 77 2.65 6.00 -0.11
CA LEU A 77 3.24 4.99 0.75
C LEU A 77 3.88 3.91 -0.12
N THR A 78 5.14 3.58 0.15
CA THR A 78 5.86 2.48 -0.48
C THR A 78 6.14 1.40 0.55
N LEU A 79 5.71 0.18 0.25
CA LEU A 79 5.88 -0.99 1.10
C LEU A 79 6.62 -2.10 0.34
N THR A 80 7.38 -2.91 1.06
CA THR A 80 8.01 -4.13 0.54
C THR A 80 7.72 -5.32 1.45
N MET A 81 7.34 -6.45 0.86
CA MET A 81 7.15 -7.71 1.59
C MET A 81 8.49 -8.45 1.72
N PHE A 82 9.24 -8.20 2.79
CA PHE A 82 10.51 -8.92 3.04
C PHE A 82 10.32 -10.30 3.66
N ASN A 83 9.28 -10.45 4.50
CA ASN A 83 8.83 -11.74 5.04
C ASN A 83 7.43 -12.01 4.53
N ASP A 84 7.09 -13.29 4.36
CA ASP A 84 5.77 -13.69 3.88
C ASP A 84 4.67 -13.07 4.76
N GLN A 85 3.68 -12.45 4.11
CA GLN A 85 2.55 -11.74 4.74
C GLN A 85 2.93 -10.57 5.69
N VAL A 86 4.15 -10.02 5.56
CA VAL A 86 4.55 -8.84 6.34
C VAL A 86 5.06 -7.73 5.42
N TRP A 87 4.25 -6.69 5.25
CA TRP A 87 4.59 -5.48 4.52
C TRP A 87 5.38 -4.53 5.42
N ASN A 88 6.56 -4.13 4.97
CA ASN A 88 7.41 -3.20 5.68
C ASN A 88 7.46 -1.90 4.92
N GLU A 89 7.27 -0.78 5.62
CA GLU A 89 7.42 0.52 5.01
C GLU A 89 8.86 0.77 4.54
N VAL A 90 8.98 1.24 3.31
CA VAL A 90 10.23 1.73 2.71
C VAL A 90 10.27 3.25 2.72
N SER A 91 9.16 3.89 2.38
CA SER A 91 9.04 5.35 2.40
C SER A 91 7.58 5.78 2.40
N ARG A 92 7.34 7.02 2.86
CA ARG A 92 6.08 7.73 2.71
C ARG A 92 6.31 9.19 2.37
N SER A 93 5.33 9.85 1.78
CA SER A 93 5.26 11.32 1.80
C SER A 93 4.57 11.80 3.08
N VAL A 94 4.56 13.12 3.28
CA VAL A 94 3.65 13.80 4.19
C VAL A 94 3.31 15.12 3.49
N ASN A 95 2.07 15.27 3.04
CA ASN A 95 1.57 16.51 2.43
C ASN A 95 1.00 17.50 3.47
#